data_AF-A0A8I2FQW3-F1
#
_entry.id   AF-A0A8I2FQW3-F1
#
_cell.length_a   1.000
_cell.length_b   1.000
_cell.length_c   1.000
_cell.angle_alpha   90.00
_cell.angle_beta   90.00
_cell.angle_gamma   90.00
#
_symmetry.space_group_name_H-M   'P 1'
#
loop_
_entity.id
_entity.type
_entity.pdbx_description
1 polymer ?
#
loop_
_entity_poly.entity_id
_entity_poly.type
_entity_poly.pdbx_seq_one_letter_code
_entity_poly.pdbx_strand_id
1 'polypeptide(L)'
;MNYTERLENVTVLGAAGKMGSGILLLTAMEMVDLKLKPENKDRQFVLNAVDVSHQALGGVMQFLKAQAQRAAEKKTVLLRKMYEDRADLIENKEIIDQYIFDVLNIVRPTTVLESAYESSLIFEAIIENPELKVKLL
;
A
#
# COMPACT_ATOMS: atom_id res chain seq x y z
N MET A 1 3.73 -20.95 1.74
CA MET A 1 3.33 -19.54 1.54
C MET A 1 2.95 -19.31 0.09
N ASN A 2 1.67 -19.09 -0.21
CA ASN A 2 1.20 -18.68 -1.54
C ASN A 2 1.42 -17.17 -1.77
N TYR A 3 1.13 -16.69 -2.99
CA TYR A 3 1.36 -15.30 -3.36
C TYR A 3 0.59 -14.31 -2.48
N THR A 4 -0.69 -14.59 -2.18
CA THR A 4 -1.51 -13.70 -1.36
C THR A 4 -1.04 -13.70 0.10
N GLU A 5 -0.66 -14.85 0.66
CA GLU A 5 -0.04 -14.96 2.00
C GLU A 5 1.21 -14.07 2.10
N ARG A 6 2.07 -14.06 1.05
CA ARG A 6 3.27 -13.20 1.00
C ARG A 6 2.98 -11.69 1.02
N LEU A 7 1.75 -11.28 0.76
CA LEU A 7 1.37 -9.87 0.71
C LEU A 7 0.50 -9.43 1.90
N GLU A 8 0.23 -10.30 2.89
CA GLU A 8 -0.59 -9.93 4.06
C GLU A 8 0.10 -8.94 5.01
N ASN A 9 1.42 -9.01 5.15
CA ASN A 9 2.20 -8.07 5.98
C ASN A 9 3.51 -7.74 5.28
N VAL A 10 3.59 -6.56 4.68
CA VAL A 10 4.73 -6.12 3.87
C VAL A 10 5.30 -4.83 4.45
N THR A 11 6.61 -4.66 4.38
CA THR A 11 7.27 -3.41 4.76
C THR A 11 8.04 -2.82 3.57
N VAL A 12 7.98 -1.50 3.42
CA VAL A 12 8.89 -0.72 2.57
C VAL A 12 9.75 0.18 3.45
N LEU A 13 11.07 -0.05 3.46
CA LEU A 13 12.06 0.81 4.12
C LEU A 13 12.52 1.91 3.15
N GLY A 14 12.61 3.14 3.63
CA GLY A 14 12.87 4.30 2.75
C GLY A 14 11.63 4.69 1.95
N ALA A 15 10.44 4.51 2.54
CA ALA A 15 9.15 4.67 1.89
C ALA A 15 8.89 6.08 1.32
N ALA A 16 9.57 7.11 1.82
CA ALA A 16 9.43 8.48 1.35
C ALA A 16 10.40 8.89 0.24
N GLY A 17 11.34 8.02 -0.10
CA GLY A 17 12.15 8.18 -1.31
C GLY A 17 11.33 8.03 -2.58
N LYS A 18 11.87 8.50 -3.72
CA LYS A 18 11.23 8.36 -5.04
C LYS A 18 10.96 6.89 -5.42
N MET A 19 11.91 6.01 -5.12
CA MET A 19 11.75 4.57 -5.39
C MET A 19 10.83 3.91 -4.36
N GLY A 20 11.04 4.16 -3.07
CA GLY A 20 10.22 3.61 -1.99
C GLY A 20 8.74 3.97 -2.14
N SER A 21 8.41 5.23 -2.46
CA SER A 21 7.02 5.68 -2.66
C SER A 21 6.36 5.03 -3.88
N GLY A 22 7.13 4.73 -4.94
CA GLY A 22 6.67 3.97 -6.09
C GLY A 22 6.37 2.51 -5.76
N ILE A 23 7.29 1.84 -5.06
CA ILE A 23 7.10 0.46 -4.58
C ILE A 23 5.88 0.39 -3.65
N LEU A 24 5.78 1.33 -2.70
CA LEU A 24 4.69 1.42 -1.76
C LEU A 24 3.34 1.57 -2.47
N LEU A 25 3.24 2.46 -3.45
CA LEU A 25 2.02 2.65 -4.25
C LEU A 25 1.58 1.37 -4.97
N LEU A 26 2.49 0.74 -5.71
CA LEU A 26 2.17 -0.44 -6.51
C LEU A 26 1.79 -1.62 -5.61
N THR A 27 2.51 -1.79 -4.49
CA THR A 27 2.23 -2.83 -3.51
C THR A 27 0.88 -2.59 -2.83
N ALA A 28 0.56 -1.35 -2.44
CA ALA A 28 -0.72 -1.03 -1.82
C ALA A 28 -1.90 -1.33 -2.77
N MET A 29 -1.79 -0.94 -4.04
CA MET A 29 -2.84 -1.22 -5.02
C MET A 29 -3.01 -2.72 -5.26
N GLU A 30 -1.93 -3.47 -5.37
CA GLU A 30 -1.98 -4.93 -5.52
C GLU A 30 -2.62 -5.60 -4.30
N MET A 31 -2.24 -5.19 -3.09
CA MET A 31 -2.82 -5.70 -1.84
C MET A 31 -4.32 -5.42 -1.75
N VAL A 32 -4.78 -4.23 -2.15
CA VAL A 32 -6.21 -3.92 -2.21
C VAL A 32 -6.92 -4.73 -3.29
N ASP A 33 -6.34 -4.85 -4.48
CA ASP A 33 -6.94 -5.63 -5.56
C ASP A 33 -7.07 -7.11 -5.16
N LEU A 34 -6.11 -7.65 -4.39
CA LEU A 34 -6.20 -8.99 -3.78
C LEU A 34 -7.27 -9.05 -2.69
N LYS A 35 -7.33 -8.07 -1.79
CA LYS A 35 -8.31 -8.00 -0.70
C LYS A 35 -9.75 -7.96 -1.20
N LEU A 36 -9.99 -7.31 -2.33
CA LEU A 36 -11.32 -7.19 -2.93
C LEU A 36 -11.81 -8.49 -3.61
N LYS A 37 -10.95 -9.51 -3.76
CA LYS A 37 -11.39 -10.80 -4.29
C LYS A 37 -12.28 -11.53 -3.27
N PRO A 38 -13.38 -12.18 -3.68
CA PRO A 38 -14.30 -12.85 -2.77
C PRO A 38 -13.62 -13.86 -1.82
N GLU A 39 -12.61 -14.59 -2.31
CA GLU A 39 -11.85 -15.58 -1.56
C GLU A 39 -10.93 -14.98 -0.47
N ASN A 40 -10.71 -13.66 -0.47
CA ASN A 40 -9.80 -12.98 0.45
C ASN A 40 -10.49 -12.02 1.43
N LYS A 41 -11.84 -12.04 1.52
CA LYS A 41 -12.61 -11.09 2.36
C LYS A 41 -12.21 -11.09 3.83
N ASP A 42 -11.83 -12.25 4.38
CA ASP A 42 -11.44 -12.40 5.79
C ASP A 42 -9.93 -12.19 6.03
N ARG A 43 -9.17 -11.91 4.97
CA ARG A 43 -7.71 -11.75 5.05
C ARG A 43 -7.35 -10.31 5.40
N GLN A 44 -6.30 -10.16 6.20
CA GLN A 44 -5.78 -8.85 6.57
C GLN A 44 -4.53 -8.50 5.78
N PHE A 45 -4.50 -7.28 5.25
CA PHE A 45 -3.41 -6.74 4.47
C PHE A 45 -2.88 -5.49 5.18
N VAL A 46 -1.61 -5.51 5.55
CA VAL A 46 -0.91 -4.44 6.25
C VAL A 46 0.36 -4.10 5.47
N LEU A 47 0.49 -2.82 5.11
CA LEU A 47 1.67 -2.31 4.41
C LEU A 47 2.35 -1.23 5.27
N ASN A 48 3.48 -1.57 5.89
CA ASN A 48 4.25 -0.62 6.67
C ASN A 48 5.10 0.26 5.76
N ALA A 49 4.92 1.57 5.88
CA ALA A 49 5.74 2.57 5.20
C ALA A 49 6.71 3.15 6.23
N VAL A 50 7.95 2.65 6.23
CA VAL A 50 8.98 3.03 7.20
C VAL A 50 9.92 4.05 6.58
N ASP A 51 10.06 5.20 7.24
CA ASP A 51 11.05 6.22 6.88
C ASP A 51 11.50 6.99 8.13
N VAL A 52 12.55 7.79 8.04
CA VAL A 52 13.10 8.52 9.19
C VAL A 52 12.35 9.81 9.53
N SER A 53 11.45 10.27 8.64
CA SER A 53 10.78 11.57 8.76
C SER A 53 9.26 11.47 8.68
N HIS A 54 8.58 11.84 9.77
CA HIS A 54 7.12 11.99 9.79
C HIS A 54 6.60 12.97 8.74
N GLN A 55 7.34 14.06 8.49
CA GLN A 55 6.98 15.04 7.46
C GLN A 55 7.04 14.42 6.07
N ALA A 56 8.10 13.66 5.78
CA ALA A 56 8.25 12.99 4.49
C ALA A 56 7.15 11.94 4.28
N LEU A 57 6.83 11.15 5.31
CA LEU A 57 5.72 10.20 5.32
C LEU A 57 4.36 10.87 5.09
N GLY A 58 4.12 12.05 5.68
CA GLY A 58 2.92 12.84 5.40
C GLY A 58 2.81 13.22 3.92
N GLY A 59 3.93 13.61 3.30
CA GLY A 59 4.01 13.86 1.85
C GLY A 59 3.73 12.63 1.00
N VAL A 60 4.23 11.45 1.41
CA VAL A 60 3.96 10.18 0.74
C VAL A 60 2.47 9.85 0.74
N MET A 61 1.76 10.04 1.86
CA MET A 61 0.32 9.75 1.91
C MET A 61 -0.47 10.62 0.92
N GLN A 62 -0.08 11.88 0.74
CA GLN A 62 -0.67 12.77 -0.28
C GLN A 62 -0.35 12.28 -1.70
N PHE A 63 0.90 11.87 -1.94
CA PHE A 63 1.31 11.27 -3.21
C PHE A 63 0.51 10.00 -3.53
N LEU A 64 0.39 9.08 -2.58
CA LEU A 64 -0.39 7.84 -2.73
C LEU A 64 -1.84 8.15 -3.08
N LYS A 65 -2.49 9.08 -2.36
CA LYS A 65 -3.87 9.48 -2.65
C LYS A 65 -4.03 9.94 -4.10
N ALA A 66 -3.16 10.85 -4.55
CA ALA A 66 -3.23 11.40 -5.90
C ALA A 66 -2.97 10.35 -6.99
N GLN A 67 -2.03 9.43 -6.77
CA GLN A 67 -1.75 8.37 -7.75
C GLN A 67 -2.81 7.27 -7.73
N ALA A 68 -3.32 6.88 -6.56
CA ALA A 68 -4.40 5.92 -6.43
C ALA A 68 -5.67 6.42 -7.14
N GLN A 69 -5.98 7.72 -7.02
CA GLN A 69 -7.08 8.34 -7.76
C GLN A 69 -6.89 8.20 -9.27
N ARG A 70 -5.72 8.61 -9.80
CA ARG A 70 -5.42 8.50 -11.24
C ARG A 70 -5.50 7.07 -11.76
N ALA A 71 -5.08 6.11 -10.95
CA ALA A 71 -5.18 4.68 -11.27
C ALA A 71 -6.66 4.25 -11.28
N ALA A 72 -7.42 4.58 -10.24
CA ALA A 72 -8.83 4.24 -10.09
C ALA A 72 -9.68 4.78 -11.25
N GLU A 73 -9.49 6.05 -11.63
CA GLU A 73 -10.17 6.69 -12.76
C GLU A 73 -9.98 5.86 -14.05
N LYS A 74 -8.76 5.38 -14.32
CA LYS A 74 -8.44 4.56 -15.50
C LYS A 74 -9.02 3.14 -15.45
N LYS A 75 -9.28 2.59 -14.25
CA LYS A 75 -9.83 1.23 -14.07
C LYS A 75 -11.26 1.21 -13.51
N THR A 76 -12.00 2.31 -13.60
CA THR A 76 -13.36 2.45 -13.01
C THR A 76 -14.29 1.28 -13.36
N VAL A 77 -14.32 0.84 -14.63
CA VAL A 77 -15.19 -0.27 -15.07
C VAL A 77 -14.85 -1.59 -14.36
N LEU A 78 -13.57 -1.86 -14.12
CA LEU A 78 -13.13 -3.02 -13.35
C LEU A 78 -13.55 -2.88 -11.89
N LEU A 79 -13.35 -1.69 -11.29
CA LEU A 79 -13.71 -1.44 -9.90
C LEU A 79 -15.22 -1.63 -9.64
N ARG A 80 -16.09 -1.27 -10.58
CA ARG A 80 -17.54 -1.54 -10.45
C ARG A 80 -17.85 -3.02 -10.24
N LYS A 81 -17.08 -3.91 -10.87
CA LYS A 81 -17.23 -5.36 -10.67
C LYS A 81 -16.65 -5.80 -9.32
N MET A 82 -15.50 -5.25 -8.95
CA MET A 82 -14.84 -5.60 -7.68
C MET A 82 -15.64 -5.16 -6.45
N TYR A 83 -16.43 -4.09 -6.58
CA TYR A 83 -17.31 -3.58 -5.53
C TYR A 83 -18.80 -3.95 -5.75
N GLU A 84 -19.11 -5.00 -6.51
CA GLU A 84 -20.51 -5.34 -6.83
C GLU A 84 -21.38 -5.66 -5.60
N ASP A 85 -20.76 -6.14 -4.52
CA ASP A 85 -21.43 -6.42 -3.24
C ASP A 85 -21.73 -5.16 -2.39
N ARG A 86 -21.25 -3.97 -2.81
CA ARG A 86 -21.44 -2.69 -2.10
C ARG A 86 -22.59 -1.91 -2.70
N ALA A 87 -23.82 -2.23 -2.29
CA ALA A 87 -25.04 -1.58 -2.75
C ALA A 87 -25.12 -0.07 -2.42
N ASP A 88 -24.30 0.41 -1.48
CA ASP A 88 -24.18 1.82 -1.12
C ASP A 88 -23.32 2.64 -2.10
N LEU A 89 -22.56 2.00 -2.99
CA LEU A 89 -21.69 2.66 -3.97
C LEU A 89 -22.37 2.66 -5.35
N ILE A 90 -23.11 3.71 -5.65
CA ILE A 90 -23.95 3.80 -6.85
C ILE A 90 -23.19 4.49 -7.98
N GLU A 91 -22.56 5.62 -7.67
CA GLU A 91 -21.85 6.45 -8.64
C GLU A 91 -20.38 6.04 -8.80
N ASN A 92 -19.83 6.29 -10.00
CA ASN A 92 -18.41 6.04 -10.27
C ASN A 92 -17.49 6.80 -9.30
N LYS A 93 -17.89 8.00 -8.89
CA LYS A 93 -17.13 8.81 -7.94
C LYS A 93 -17.03 8.13 -6.58
N GLU A 94 -18.13 7.56 -6.08
CA GLU A 94 -18.17 6.85 -4.79
C GLU A 94 -17.27 5.60 -4.82
N ILE A 95 -17.28 4.87 -5.94
CA ILE A 95 -16.41 3.69 -6.14
C ILE A 95 -14.93 4.08 -6.18
N ILE A 96 -14.60 5.18 -6.87
CA ILE A 96 -13.23 5.72 -6.91
C ILE A 96 -12.79 6.17 -5.52
N ASP A 97 -13.63 6.93 -4.82
CA ASP A 97 -13.36 7.43 -3.47
C ASP A 97 -13.17 6.27 -2.48
N GLN A 98 -13.98 5.21 -2.59
CA GLN A 98 -13.84 3.98 -1.79
C GLN A 98 -12.52 3.27 -2.07
N TYR A 99 -12.14 3.12 -3.35
CA TYR A 99 -10.86 2.49 -3.70
C TYR A 99 -9.66 3.28 -3.17
N ILE A 100 -9.68 4.62 -3.29
CA ILE A 100 -8.65 5.48 -2.71
C ILE A 100 -8.59 5.28 -1.19
N PHE A 101 -9.74 5.27 -0.52
CA PHE A 101 -9.81 5.00 0.92
C PHE A 101 -9.20 3.65 1.27
N ASP A 102 -9.55 2.57 0.57
CA ASP A 102 -9.05 1.23 0.85
C ASP A 102 -7.53 1.13 0.65
N VAL A 103 -6.99 1.77 -0.39
CA VAL A 103 -5.53 1.82 -0.65
C VAL A 103 -4.81 2.54 0.48
N LEU A 104 -5.32 3.68 0.96
CA LEU A 104 -4.69 4.41 2.05
C LEU A 104 -4.87 3.69 3.39
N ASN A 105 -6.00 3.02 3.60
CA ASN A 105 -6.38 2.40 4.86
C ASN A 105 -5.57 1.14 5.19
N ILE A 106 -4.86 0.53 4.23
CA ILE A 106 -3.92 -0.57 4.51
C ILE A 106 -2.49 -0.09 4.83
N VAL A 107 -2.17 1.18 4.55
CA VAL A 107 -0.83 1.73 4.76
C VAL A 107 -0.66 2.19 6.21
N ARG A 108 0.45 1.82 6.84
CA ARG A 108 0.84 2.22 8.19
C ARG A 108 2.14 3.03 8.12
N PRO A 109 2.07 4.37 7.99
CA PRO A 109 3.27 5.21 8.02
C PRO A 109 3.86 5.24 9.43
N THR A 110 5.15 4.94 9.54
CA THR A 110 5.85 4.86 10.84
C THR A 110 7.31 5.24 10.70
N THR A 111 7.91 5.69 11.79
CA THR A 111 9.36 5.94 11.91
C THR A 111 10.09 4.86 12.68
N VAL A 112 9.36 3.82 13.09
CA VAL A 112 9.83 2.72 13.94
C VAL A 112 10.14 1.52 13.04
N LEU A 113 11.37 1.00 13.14
CA LEU A 113 11.84 -0.11 12.30
C LEU A 113 11.21 -1.45 12.72
N GLU A 114 10.88 -1.58 13.99
CA GLU A 114 10.30 -2.76 14.64
C GLU A 114 8.96 -3.15 14.01
N SER A 115 8.27 -2.23 13.34
CA SER A 115 7.08 -2.55 12.53
C SER A 115 7.37 -3.52 11.38
N ALA A 116 8.63 -3.75 11.01
CA ALA A 116 9.05 -4.69 9.99
C ALA A 116 9.23 -6.14 10.48
N TYR A 117 9.27 -6.37 11.79
CA TYR A 117 9.67 -7.68 12.35
C TYR A 117 8.74 -8.84 11.97
N GLU A 118 7.44 -8.55 11.79
CA GLU A 118 6.44 -9.55 11.42
C GLU A 118 6.11 -9.54 9.92
N SER A 119 6.86 -8.78 9.11
CA SER A 119 6.62 -8.72 7.67
C SER A 119 7.09 -9.99 6.97
N SER A 120 6.24 -10.53 6.11
CA SER A 120 6.56 -11.66 5.24
C SER A 120 7.42 -11.26 4.03
N LEU A 121 7.45 -9.96 3.71
CA LEU A 121 8.29 -9.37 2.67
C LEU A 121 8.74 -7.96 3.09
N ILE A 122 10.02 -7.66 2.90
CA ILE A 122 10.60 -6.34 3.15
C ILE A 122 11.25 -5.85 1.86
N PHE A 123 10.79 -4.72 1.34
CA PHE A 123 11.45 -3.97 0.29
C PHE A 123 12.34 -2.91 0.93
N GLU A 124 13.63 -2.95 0.61
CA GLU A 124 14.58 -1.93 1.05
C GLU A 124 14.86 -0.96 -0.11
N ALA A 125 14.56 0.32 0.12
CA ALA A 125 14.71 1.39 -0.88
C ALA A 125 15.32 2.66 -0.26
N ILE A 126 16.34 2.49 0.59
CA ILE A 126 17.10 3.58 1.19
C ILE A 126 18.24 4.04 0.26
N ILE A 127 19.00 5.04 0.70
CA ILE A 127 20.19 5.51 -0.02
C ILE A 127 21.19 4.37 -0.30
N GLU A 128 21.85 4.45 -1.45
CA GLU A 128 22.84 3.47 -1.89
C GLU A 128 24.16 3.62 -1.13
N ASN A 129 24.14 3.23 0.14
CA ASN A 129 25.28 3.20 1.04
C ASN A 129 25.40 1.79 1.66
N PRO A 130 26.45 1.02 1.32
CA PRO A 130 26.62 -0.34 1.83
C PRO A 130 26.68 -0.44 3.36
N GLU A 131 27.39 0.47 4.03
CA GLU A 131 27.54 0.46 5.50
C GLU A 131 26.19 0.66 6.18
N LEU A 132 25.38 1.59 5.66
CA LEU A 132 24.04 1.84 6.18
C LEU A 132 23.11 0.64 5.96
N LYS A 133 23.15 0.02 4.78
CA LYS A 133 22.33 -1.16 4.46
C LYS A 133 22.67 -2.34 5.38
N VAL A 134 23.96 -2.58 5.63
CA VAL A 134 24.41 -3.65 6.54
C VAL A 134 23.96 -3.38 7.98
N LYS A 135 23.96 -2.12 8.44
CA LYS A 135 23.52 -1.77 9.80
C LYS A 135 22.02 -2.01 10.06
N LEU A 136 21.21 -2.10 9.00
CA LEU A 136 19.77 -2.30 9.09
C LEU A 136 19.34 -3.78 9.05
N LEU A 137 20.26 -4.69 8.72
CA LEU A 137 20.07 -6.14 8.73
C LEU A 137 20.48 -6.73 10.08
#